data_AF-A0A4R3GHC4-F1
#
_entry.id   AF-A0A4R3GHC4-F1
#
_cell.length_a   1.000
_cell.length_b   1.000
_cell.length_c   1.000
_cell.angle_alpha   90.00
_cell.angle_beta   90.00
_cell.angle_gamma   90.00
#
_symmetry.space_group_name_H-M   'P 1'
#
loop_
_entity.id
_entity.type
_entity.pdbx_description
1 polymer ?
#
loop_
_entity_poly.entity_id
_entity_poly.type
_entity_poly.pdbx_seq_one_letter_code
_entity_poly.pdbx_strand_id
1 'polypeptide(L)'
;MVKTAANPEGLPIEVFDGFRSALAANRAQFFRDVPAGPFYGFNRDGAKVQEGVIQNWWRQGMMGGAKAHYDGIKAFSETDQTEDLKAITVPTLVLHGEDDQIVPIADAARKSIKLLPNGQIKTYPGFSHGMLTVNADVLNEDLLAFIKG
;
A
#
# COMPACT_ATOMS: atom_id res chain seq x y z
N MET A 1 -10.22 3.82 0.60
CA MET A 1 -9.30 4.50 -0.35
C MET A 1 -10.04 5.22 -1.46
N VAL A 2 -11.10 4.63 -2.01
CA VAL A 2 -11.90 5.29 -3.05
C VAL A 2 -12.58 6.55 -2.50
N LYS A 3 -12.73 7.53 -3.38
CA LYS A 3 -13.50 8.73 -3.13
C LYS A 3 -14.98 8.39 -3.01
N THR A 4 -15.59 8.75 -1.89
CA THR A 4 -17.03 8.64 -1.64
C THR A 4 -17.54 9.89 -0.95
N ALA A 5 -18.84 9.98 -0.69
CA ALA A 5 -19.39 11.04 0.16
C ALA A 5 -18.83 10.98 1.59
N ALA A 6 -18.57 9.77 2.12
CA ALA A 6 -17.97 9.57 3.43
C ALA A 6 -16.44 9.73 3.42
N ASN A 7 -15.81 9.62 2.25
CA ASN A 7 -14.37 9.78 2.07
C ASN A 7 -14.03 10.73 0.90
N PRO A 8 -14.24 12.05 1.05
CA PRO A 8 -14.13 13.00 -0.07
C PRO A 8 -12.70 13.23 -0.58
N GLU A 9 -11.70 12.92 0.25
CA GLU A 9 -10.26 13.06 -0.08
C GLU A 9 -9.69 11.80 -0.73
N GLY A 10 -10.49 10.74 -0.88
CA GLY A 10 -10.07 9.50 -1.51
C GLY A 10 -9.72 9.65 -2.99
N LEU A 11 -9.13 8.60 -3.53
CA LEU A 11 -8.77 8.54 -4.95
C LEU A 11 -10.02 8.34 -5.82
N PRO A 12 -10.11 9.00 -6.99
CA PRO A 12 -11.19 8.77 -7.95
C PRO A 12 -11.30 7.29 -8.33
N ILE A 13 -12.53 6.78 -8.57
CA ILE A 13 -12.76 5.36 -8.91
C ILE A 13 -12.01 4.95 -10.18
N GLU A 14 -11.78 5.89 -11.08
CA GLU A 14 -11.09 5.73 -12.35
C GLU A 14 -9.64 5.24 -12.16
N VAL A 15 -9.00 5.55 -11.03
CA VAL A 15 -7.67 5.02 -10.69
C VAL A 15 -7.73 3.50 -10.53
N PHE A 16 -8.73 3.01 -9.80
CA PHE A 16 -8.91 1.57 -9.54
C PHE A 16 -9.48 0.84 -10.76
N ASP A 17 -10.35 1.48 -11.54
CA ASP A 17 -10.81 0.95 -12.82
C ASP A 17 -9.68 0.86 -13.85
N GLY A 18 -8.72 1.78 -13.81
CA GLY A 18 -7.46 1.68 -14.56
C GLY A 18 -6.67 0.42 -14.21
N PHE A 19 -6.54 0.10 -12.91
CA PHE A 19 -5.88 -1.13 -12.45
C PHE A 19 -6.63 -2.38 -12.93
N ARG A 20 -7.96 -2.39 -12.84
CA ARG A 20 -8.81 -3.49 -13.32
C ARG A 20 -8.63 -3.73 -14.81
N SER A 21 -8.64 -2.64 -15.59
CA SER A 21 -8.48 -2.68 -17.04
C SER A 21 -7.10 -3.19 -17.44
N ALA A 22 -6.03 -2.68 -16.82
CA ALA A 22 -4.65 -3.12 -17.09
C ALA A 22 -4.44 -4.60 -16.75
N LEU A 23 -4.95 -5.06 -15.61
CA LEU A 23 -4.89 -6.45 -15.20
C LEU A 23 -5.67 -7.36 -16.16
N ALA A 24 -6.90 -6.97 -16.52
CA ALA A 24 -7.73 -7.75 -17.44
C ALA A 24 -7.11 -7.84 -18.85
N ALA A 25 -6.51 -6.75 -19.34
CA ALA A 25 -5.89 -6.70 -20.65
C ALA A 25 -4.57 -7.49 -20.72
N ASN A 26 -3.68 -7.29 -19.75
CA ASN A 26 -2.39 -7.98 -19.70
C ASN A 26 -1.86 -8.06 -18.27
N ARG A 27 -2.35 -9.06 -17.51
CA ARG A 27 -1.89 -9.26 -16.13
C ARG A 27 -0.38 -9.42 -16.02
N ALA A 28 0.29 -10.09 -16.98
CA ALA A 28 1.72 -10.33 -16.88
C ALA A 28 2.52 -9.03 -16.92
N GLN A 29 2.10 -8.08 -17.76
CA GLN A 29 2.72 -6.75 -17.83
C GLN A 29 2.33 -5.88 -16.63
N PHE A 30 1.05 -5.87 -16.25
CA PHE A 30 0.59 -5.16 -15.05
C PHE A 30 1.38 -5.57 -13.81
N PHE A 31 1.59 -6.88 -13.61
CA PHE A 31 2.35 -7.39 -12.49
C PHE A 31 3.87 -7.13 -12.58
N ARG A 32 4.37 -6.62 -13.70
CA ARG A 32 5.77 -6.19 -13.88
C ARG A 32 5.92 -4.68 -13.71
N ASP A 33 4.96 -3.90 -14.18
CA ASP A 33 5.02 -2.43 -14.20
C ASP A 33 4.82 -1.83 -12.82
N VAL A 34 3.88 -2.35 -12.02
CA VAL A 34 3.62 -1.86 -10.66
C VAL A 34 4.87 -1.89 -9.77
N PRO A 35 5.57 -3.04 -9.61
CA PRO A 35 6.81 -3.09 -8.82
C PRO A 35 7.99 -2.36 -9.48
N ALA A 36 8.04 -2.30 -10.82
CA ALA A 36 9.13 -1.59 -11.51
C ALA A 36 8.98 -0.06 -11.47
N GLY A 37 7.79 0.44 -11.17
CA GLY A 37 7.52 1.86 -11.04
C GLY A 37 7.14 2.25 -9.61
N PRO A 38 5.86 2.61 -9.36
CA PRO A 38 5.47 3.36 -8.17
C PRO A 38 5.51 2.55 -6.86
N PHE A 39 5.36 1.23 -6.89
CA PHE A 39 5.23 0.43 -5.66
C PHE A 39 6.51 0.51 -4.79
N TYR A 40 7.68 0.35 -5.39
CA TYR A 40 8.96 0.47 -4.68
C TYR A 40 9.60 1.86 -4.83
N GLY A 41 8.95 2.79 -5.55
CA GLY A 41 9.52 4.11 -5.87
C GLY A 41 10.63 4.06 -6.93
N PHE A 42 10.73 2.97 -7.70
CA PHE A 42 11.75 2.79 -8.75
C PHE A 42 11.55 3.70 -9.97
N ASN A 43 10.40 4.36 -10.08
CA ASN A 43 10.15 5.42 -11.05
C ASN A 43 10.66 6.81 -10.60
N ARG A 44 11.20 6.96 -9.38
CA ARG A 44 11.76 8.23 -8.90
C ARG A 44 13.16 8.47 -9.47
N ASP A 45 13.50 9.74 -9.70
CA ASP A 45 14.83 10.12 -10.14
C ASP A 45 15.90 9.69 -9.13
N GLY A 46 16.97 9.07 -9.62
CA GLY A 46 18.06 8.55 -8.79
C GLY A 46 17.75 7.25 -8.05
N ALA A 47 16.56 6.66 -8.23
CA ALA A 47 16.24 5.38 -7.60
C ALA A 47 17.15 4.25 -8.09
N LYS A 48 17.71 3.48 -7.15
CA LYS A 48 18.47 2.26 -7.47
C LYS A 48 17.51 1.09 -7.66
N VAL A 49 17.13 0.82 -8.91
CA VAL A 49 16.23 -0.26 -9.28
C VAL A 49 16.79 -1.62 -8.85
N GLN A 50 15.98 -2.43 -8.17
CA GLN A 50 16.36 -3.77 -7.72
C GLN A 50 15.64 -4.85 -8.55
N GLU A 51 16.25 -5.31 -9.63
CA GLU A 51 15.61 -6.25 -10.55
C GLU A 51 15.19 -7.56 -9.88
N GLY A 52 15.98 -8.08 -8.95
CA GLY A 52 15.63 -9.28 -8.19
C GLY A 52 14.33 -9.12 -7.37
N VAL A 53 14.09 -7.94 -6.82
CA VAL A 53 12.85 -7.62 -6.09
C VAL A 53 11.66 -7.58 -7.05
N ILE A 54 11.83 -6.91 -8.19
CA ILE A 54 10.79 -6.81 -9.22
C ILE A 54 10.41 -8.20 -9.75
N GLN A 55 11.40 -9.02 -10.10
CA GLN A 55 11.17 -10.37 -10.62
C GLN A 55 10.52 -11.28 -9.58
N ASN A 56 10.92 -11.18 -8.32
CA ASN A 56 10.29 -11.95 -7.25
C ASN A 56 8.84 -11.51 -6.97
N TRP A 57 8.54 -10.22 -7.08
CA TRP A 57 7.17 -9.70 -6.97
C TRP A 57 6.30 -10.22 -8.12
N TRP A 58 6.81 -10.12 -9.36
CA TRP A 58 6.14 -10.67 -10.55
C TRP A 58 5.89 -12.17 -10.43
N ARG A 59 6.91 -12.95 -10.01
CA ARG A 59 6.79 -14.39 -9.78
C ARG A 59 5.64 -14.73 -8.83
N GLN A 60 5.54 -14.03 -7.70
CA GLN A 60 4.46 -14.24 -6.72
C GLN A 60 3.10 -13.85 -7.31
N GLY A 61 3.01 -12.68 -7.95
CA GLY A 61 1.79 -12.22 -8.61
C GLY A 61 1.30 -13.20 -9.68
N MET A 62 2.19 -13.78 -10.48
CA MET A 62 1.80 -14.73 -11.53
C MET A 62 1.35 -16.10 -10.99
N MET A 63 1.68 -16.44 -9.74
CA MET A 63 1.16 -17.64 -9.08
C MET A 63 -0.30 -17.50 -8.64
N GLY A 64 -0.85 -16.28 -8.60
CA GLY A 64 -2.23 -16.02 -8.20
C GLY A 64 -3.27 -16.08 -9.34
N GLY A 65 -4.55 -16.16 -8.95
CA GLY A 65 -5.68 -16.23 -9.87
C GLY A 65 -6.06 -14.85 -10.44
N ALA A 66 -6.21 -14.74 -11.77
CA ALA A 66 -6.55 -13.48 -12.42
C ALA A 66 -7.87 -12.87 -11.91
N LYS A 67 -8.92 -13.68 -11.74
CA LYS A 67 -10.19 -13.23 -11.15
C LYS A 67 -10.01 -12.73 -9.72
N ALA A 68 -9.25 -13.45 -8.89
CA ALA A 68 -9.02 -13.07 -7.51
C ALA A 68 -8.27 -11.73 -7.41
N HIS A 69 -7.29 -11.47 -8.29
CA HIS A 69 -6.63 -10.17 -8.36
C HIS A 69 -7.56 -9.05 -8.82
N TYR A 70 -8.41 -9.32 -9.83
CA TYR A 70 -9.39 -8.35 -10.32
C TYR A 70 -10.38 -7.95 -9.22
N ASP A 71 -10.98 -8.94 -8.55
CA ASP A 71 -11.91 -8.71 -7.44
C ASP A 71 -11.20 -8.11 -6.22
N GLY A 72 -9.92 -8.49 -6.02
CA GLY A 72 -9.06 -7.93 -4.99
C GLY A 72 -8.88 -6.42 -5.12
N ILE A 73 -8.85 -5.88 -6.35
CA ILE A 73 -8.81 -4.42 -6.57
C ILE A 73 -10.02 -3.74 -5.97
N LYS A 74 -11.22 -4.30 -6.17
CA LYS A 74 -12.42 -3.80 -5.49
C LYS A 74 -12.30 -3.94 -3.96
N ALA A 75 -11.89 -5.11 -3.49
CA ALA A 75 -11.83 -5.38 -2.06
C ALA A 75 -10.90 -4.41 -1.31
N PHE A 76 -9.68 -4.13 -1.80
CA PHE A 76 -8.78 -3.22 -1.08
C PHE A 76 -9.16 -1.74 -1.23
N SER A 77 -9.81 -1.34 -2.32
CA SER A 77 -10.04 0.08 -2.63
C SER A 77 -11.37 0.61 -2.10
N GLU A 78 -12.41 -0.21 -2.15
CA GLU A 78 -13.81 0.17 -1.88
C GLU A 78 -14.32 -0.29 -0.52
N THR A 79 -13.64 -1.21 0.17
CA THR A 79 -14.01 -1.57 1.54
C THR A 79 -13.74 -0.41 2.48
N ASP A 80 -14.76 -0.01 3.24
CA ASP A 80 -14.65 0.98 4.30
C ASP A 80 -14.33 0.29 5.63
N GLN A 81 -13.15 0.57 6.18
CA GLN A 81 -12.65 0.00 7.44
C GLN A 81 -12.83 0.97 8.63
N THR A 82 -13.64 2.02 8.48
CA THR A 82 -13.78 3.05 9.52
C THR A 82 -14.25 2.48 10.86
N GLU A 83 -15.26 1.61 10.86
CA GLU A 83 -15.77 1.00 12.10
C GLU A 83 -14.83 -0.08 12.63
N ASP A 84 -14.13 -0.81 11.74
CA ASP A 84 -13.11 -1.78 12.15
C ASP A 84 -11.99 -1.10 12.94
N LEU A 85 -11.48 0.05 12.45
CA LEU A 85 -10.42 0.79 13.12
C LEU A 85 -10.83 1.28 14.52
N LYS A 86 -12.09 1.72 14.69
CA LYS A 86 -12.63 2.13 16.00
C LYS A 86 -12.77 0.95 16.96
N ALA A 87 -13.01 -0.25 16.45
CA ALA A 87 -13.18 -1.45 17.25
C ALA A 87 -11.85 -2.06 17.73
N ILE A 88 -10.70 -1.67 17.16
CA ILE A 88 -9.37 -2.16 17.56
C ILE A 88 -8.96 -1.53 18.90
N THR A 89 -9.08 -2.29 19.98
CA THR A 89 -8.75 -1.82 21.35
C THR A 89 -7.35 -2.19 21.81
N VAL A 90 -6.62 -3.02 21.08
CA VAL A 90 -5.22 -3.39 21.40
C VAL A 90 -4.24 -2.32 20.92
N PRO A 91 -3.02 -2.22 21.51
CA PRO A 91 -1.97 -1.36 20.98
C PRO A 91 -1.75 -1.62 19.49
N THR A 92 -1.74 -0.56 18.69
CA THR A 92 -1.63 -0.66 17.23
C THR A 92 -0.58 0.30 16.70
N LEU A 93 0.36 -0.20 15.90
CA LEU A 93 1.35 0.60 15.21
C LEU A 93 0.95 0.82 13.75
N VAL A 94 0.94 2.08 13.31
CA VAL A 94 0.74 2.49 11.92
C VAL A 94 2.07 3.01 11.37
N LEU A 95 2.62 2.32 10.36
CA LEU A 95 3.83 2.73 9.65
C LEU A 95 3.45 3.17 8.24
N HIS A 96 3.90 4.34 7.78
CA HIS A 96 3.60 4.81 6.42
C HIS A 96 4.74 5.63 5.81
N GLY A 97 5.15 5.29 4.58
CA GLY A 97 6.08 6.09 3.79
C GLY A 97 5.43 7.36 3.23
N GLU A 98 6.06 8.52 3.39
CA GLU A 98 5.45 9.79 2.96
C GLU A 98 5.43 9.96 1.44
N ASP A 99 6.23 9.17 0.71
CA ASP A 99 6.26 9.13 -0.77
C ASP A 99 5.55 7.89 -1.34
N ASP A 100 4.59 7.34 -0.60
CA ASP A 100 3.74 6.25 -1.09
C ASP A 100 2.85 6.74 -2.25
N GLN A 101 3.19 6.28 -3.46
CA GLN A 101 2.48 6.58 -4.71
C GLN A 101 1.27 5.67 -4.97
N ILE A 102 1.06 4.62 -4.14
CA ILE A 102 -0.04 3.65 -4.29
C ILE A 102 -1.18 3.98 -3.32
N VAL A 103 -0.84 4.26 -2.07
CA VAL A 103 -1.77 4.57 -0.98
C VAL A 103 -1.39 5.93 -0.39
N PRO A 104 -2.05 7.03 -0.84
CA PRO A 104 -1.72 8.38 -0.38
C PRO A 104 -1.86 8.50 1.14
N ILE A 105 -0.78 8.91 1.82
CA ILE A 105 -0.71 8.98 3.28
C ILE A 105 -1.82 9.85 3.92
N ALA A 106 -2.25 10.90 3.20
CA ALA A 106 -3.33 11.80 3.65
C ALA A 106 -4.68 11.08 3.74
N ASP A 107 -4.97 10.14 2.83
CA ASP A 107 -6.20 9.35 2.80
C ASP A 107 -6.08 8.00 3.54
N ALA A 108 -4.93 7.73 4.16
CA ALA A 108 -4.63 6.48 4.84
C ALA A 108 -4.15 6.70 6.27
N ALA A 109 -2.85 6.58 6.55
CA ALA A 109 -2.34 6.59 7.92
C ALA A 109 -2.74 7.82 8.74
N ARG A 110 -2.80 9.02 8.11
CA ARG A 110 -3.23 10.26 8.80
C ARG A 110 -4.70 10.24 9.21
N LYS A 111 -5.54 9.42 8.57
CA LYS A 111 -6.92 9.15 8.99
C LYS A 111 -6.99 8.01 9.99
N SER A 112 -6.31 6.90 9.71
CA SER A 112 -6.33 5.73 10.57
C SER A 112 -5.91 6.04 12.00
N ILE A 113 -4.86 6.84 12.19
CA ILE A 113 -4.37 7.21 13.52
C ILE A 113 -5.40 8.02 14.34
N LYS A 114 -6.33 8.72 13.69
CA LYS A 114 -7.41 9.47 14.38
C LYS A 114 -8.55 8.56 14.82
N LEU A 115 -8.67 7.38 14.22
CA LEU A 115 -9.75 6.41 14.48
C LEU A 115 -9.33 5.33 15.47
N LEU A 116 -8.04 4.99 15.53
CA LEU A 116 -7.48 3.99 16.43
C LEU A 116 -7.42 4.51 17.87
N PRO A 117 -8.14 3.91 18.84
CA PRO A 117 -8.13 4.33 20.24
C PRO A 117 -6.74 4.28 20.90
N ASN A 118 -5.96 3.25 20.57
CA ASN A 118 -4.61 3.00 21.09
C ASN A 118 -3.57 2.95 19.96
N GLY A 119 -3.68 3.88 19.02
CA GLY A 119 -2.81 3.98 17.85
C GLY A 119 -1.51 4.74 18.12
N GLN A 120 -0.40 4.21 17.61
CA GLN A 120 0.86 4.91 17.44
C GLN A 120 1.13 5.04 15.93
N ILE A 121 1.70 6.16 15.49
CA ILE A 121 2.07 6.36 14.09
C ILE A 121 3.55 6.72 13.98
N LYS A 122 4.23 6.13 13.00
CA LYS A 122 5.54 6.59 12.54
C LYS A 122 5.51 6.74 11.01
N THR A 123 5.91 7.92 10.55
CA THR A 123 5.99 8.23 9.12
C THR A 123 7.45 8.33 8.68
N TYR A 124 7.70 8.01 7.43
CA TYR A 124 9.07 7.94 6.88
C TYR A 124 9.18 8.84 5.66
N PRO A 125 9.81 10.03 5.79
CA PRO A 125 10.02 10.94 4.68
C PRO A 125 10.73 10.26 3.50
N GLY A 126 10.17 10.36 2.31
CA GLY A 126 10.73 9.80 1.07
C GLY A 126 10.58 8.28 0.89
N PHE A 127 10.00 7.56 1.85
CA PHE A 127 9.82 6.10 1.72
C PHE A 127 8.60 5.80 0.85
N SER A 128 8.71 4.75 0.03
CA SER A 128 7.67 4.29 -0.90
C SER A 128 6.69 3.32 -0.24
N HIS A 129 5.69 2.87 -1.00
CA HIS A 129 4.73 1.86 -0.56
C HIS A 129 5.42 0.55 -0.13
N GLY A 130 6.40 0.10 -0.90
CA GLY A 130 7.16 -1.13 -0.68
C GLY A 130 8.32 -0.99 0.32
N MET A 131 8.27 -0.01 1.24
CA MET A 131 9.33 0.29 2.21
C MET A 131 9.74 -0.90 3.09
N LEU A 132 8.85 -1.85 3.35
CA LEU A 132 9.18 -3.09 4.07
C LEU A 132 10.21 -3.97 3.34
N THR A 133 10.31 -3.84 2.02
CA THR A 133 11.30 -4.58 1.22
C THR A 133 12.58 -3.78 1.02
N VAL A 134 12.46 -2.49 0.67
CA VAL A 134 13.61 -1.68 0.25
C VAL A 134 14.26 -0.87 1.38
N ASN A 135 13.63 -0.78 2.54
CA ASN A 135 14.13 -0.11 3.76
C ASN A 135 13.98 -1.00 5.02
N ALA A 136 14.16 -2.31 4.85
CA ALA A 136 13.87 -3.30 5.88
C ALA A 136 14.72 -3.12 7.15
N ASP A 137 15.95 -2.64 7.04
CA ASP A 137 16.84 -2.33 8.16
C ASP A 137 16.19 -1.35 9.15
N VAL A 138 15.63 -0.25 8.62
CA VAL A 138 14.95 0.77 9.45
C VAL A 138 13.64 0.23 10.02
N LEU A 139 12.80 -0.41 9.19
CA LEU A 139 11.48 -0.85 9.63
C LEU A 139 11.52 -2.03 10.61
N ASN A 140 12.49 -2.94 10.45
CA ASN A 140 12.62 -4.10 11.35
C ASN A 140 12.93 -3.67 12.79
N GLU A 141 13.73 -2.63 12.98
CA GLU A 141 14.02 -2.08 14.32
C GLU A 141 12.76 -1.51 14.98
N ASP A 142 11.96 -0.75 14.24
CA ASP A 142 10.72 -0.16 14.75
C ASP A 142 9.66 -1.21 15.08
N LEU A 143 9.50 -2.21 14.21
CA LEU A 143 8.60 -3.34 14.46
C LEU A 143 9.04 -4.12 15.71
N LEU A 144 10.35 -4.39 15.85
CA LEU A 144 10.88 -5.09 17.01
C LEU A 144 10.70 -4.30 18.30
N ALA A 145 10.93 -2.99 18.26
CA ALA A 145 10.72 -2.11 19.41
C ALA A 145 9.26 -2.13 19.86
N PHE A 146 8.31 -1.99 18.93
CA PHE A 146 6.89 -2.05 19.24
C PHE A 146 6.45 -3.39 19.84
N ILE A 147 6.95 -4.52 19.32
CA ILE A 147 6.63 -5.85 19.84
C ILE A 147 7.16 -6.06 21.26
N LYS A 148 8.28 -5.44 21.63
CA LYS A 148 8.89 -5.59 22.95
C LYS A 148 8.19 -4.78 24.06
N GLY A 149 7.39 -3.77 23.70
CA GLY A 149 6.71 -2.87 24.64
C GLY A 149 7.57 -1.69 25.03
#